data_AF-A0A9Q0MZ88-F1
#
_entry.id   AF-A0A9Q0MZ88-F1
#
_cell.length_a   1.000
_cell.length_b   1.000
_cell.length_c   1.000
_cell.angle_alpha   90.00
_cell.angle_beta   90.00
_cell.angle_gamma   90.00
#
_symmetry.space_group_name_H-M   'P 1'
#
loop_
_entity.id
_entity.type
_entity.pdbx_description
1 polymer ?
#
loop_
_entity_poly.entity_id
_entity_poly.type
_entity_poly.pdbx_seq_one_letter_code
_entity_poly.pdbx_strand_id
1 'polypeptide(L)'
;MDDLNVQNDDAKDTPVVLYVVEIEVMVKDFASQKIGTPKISSEIHCDSPEEFCESLWHVVEPFIEKQIFYNDDTLSYEWSQNELNAKDLHKFVVFQDKVSKRTYEVLAVTKKLLLSWKNKKGIICFVHGYGTILKKKHQYELALKQIIQPGTVDRAGATDLIATEASWLRWANWIQKQTGPERD
;
A
#
# COMPACT_ATOMS: atom_id res chain seq x y z
N MET A 1 49.41 11.41 41.38
CA MET A 1 47.95 11.20 41.39
C MET A 1 47.49 11.74 40.06
N ASP A 2 47.57 10.89 39.06
CA ASP A 2 47.19 11.19 37.68
C ASP A 2 45.75 10.74 37.50
N ASP A 3 44.82 11.69 37.51
CA ASP A 3 43.43 11.43 37.14
C ASP A 3 43.31 11.44 35.62
N LEU A 4 43.35 10.24 35.03
CA LEU A 4 43.00 10.01 33.63
C LEU A 4 41.48 10.21 33.46
N ASN A 5 41.12 11.38 32.95
CA ASN A 5 39.79 11.67 32.41
C ASN A 5 39.61 10.89 31.09
N VAL A 6 39.11 9.65 31.19
CA VAL A 6 38.66 8.87 30.04
C VAL A 6 37.30 9.42 29.61
N GLN A 7 37.31 10.31 28.62
CA GLN A 7 36.11 10.66 27.88
C GLN A 7 35.70 9.45 27.04
N ASN A 8 34.62 8.79 27.45
CA ASN A 8 33.90 7.81 26.63
C ASN A 8 33.24 8.55 25.45
N ASP A 9 33.95 8.66 24.33
CA ASP A 9 33.37 8.98 23.02
C ASP A 9 32.73 7.73 22.42
N ASP A 10 31.69 7.20 23.06
CA ASP A 10 30.76 6.26 22.43
C ASP A 10 29.68 7.06 21.67
N ALA A 11 30.13 7.88 20.72
CA ALA A 11 29.25 8.40 19.68
C ALA A 11 28.88 7.21 18.78
N LYS A 12 27.78 6.53 19.13
CA LYS A 12 27.13 5.53 18.27
C LYS A 12 26.97 6.14 16.89
N ASP A 13 27.75 5.62 15.95
CA ASP A 13 27.76 5.95 14.53
C ASP A 13 26.38 5.61 13.97
N THR A 14 25.45 6.56 14.13
CA THR A 14 24.08 6.39 13.69
C THR A 14 24.11 6.68 12.20
N PRO A 15 23.83 5.70 11.33
CA PRO A 15 23.94 5.90 9.89
C PRO A 15 23.09 7.10 9.50
N VAL A 16 23.74 8.09 8.85
CA VAL A 16 23.08 9.33 8.45
C VAL A 16 22.18 9.02 7.25
N VAL A 17 20.90 8.75 7.53
CA VAL A 17 19.90 8.52 6.49
C VAL A 17 19.61 9.84 5.75
N LEU A 18 19.69 9.82 4.42
CA LEU A 18 19.54 11.02 3.60
C LEU A 18 18.08 11.51 3.53
N TYR A 19 17.14 10.57 3.42
CA TYR A 19 15.71 10.86 3.26
C TYR A 19 14.88 10.20 4.35
N VAL A 20 14.03 11.02 4.97
CA VAL A 20 13.00 10.58 5.91
C VAL A 20 11.67 11.11 5.38
N VAL A 21 10.77 10.20 5.01
CA VAL A 21 9.49 10.52 4.39
C VAL A 21 8.35 9.92 5.21
N GLU A 22 7.47 10.80 5.72
CA GLU A 22 6.25 10.40 6.41
C GLU A 22 5.13 10.17 5.38
N ILE A 23 4.54 8.98 5.39
CA ILE A 23 3.45 8.60 4.49
C ILE A 23 2.22 8.14 5.26
N GLU A 24 1.05 8.52 4.74
CA GLU A 24 -0.23 7.97 5.19
C GLU A 24 -0.76 6.99 4.14
N VAL A 25 -0.90 5.73 4.53
CA VAL A 25 -1.38 4.67 3.63
C VAL A 25 -2.90 4.64 3.64
N MET A 26 -3.49 4.71 2.46
CA MET A 26 -4.93 4.61 2.22
C MET A 26 -5.20 3.54 1.19
N VAL A 27 -6.19 2.68 1.45
CA VAL A 27 -6.53 1.57 0.54
C VAL A 27 -7.74 1.97 -0.31
N LYS A 28 -7.67 1.64 -1.60
CA LYS A 28 -8.73 1.87 -2.58
C LYS A 28 -9.02 0.63 -3.41
N ASP A 29 -10.28 0.38 -3.67
CA ASP A 29 -10.76 -0.61 -4.63
C ASP A 29 -10.58 -0.12 -6.08
N PHE A 30 -10.73 1.19 -6.32
CA PHE A 30 -10.57 1.84 -7.62
C PHE A 30 -10.11 3.30 -7.50
N ALA A 31 -9.47 3.84 -8.55
CA ALA A 31 -8.81 5.14 -8.52
C ALA A 31 -9.70 6.30 -8.04
N SER A 32 -10.92 6.39 -8.60
CA SER A 32 -11.88 7.46 -8.28
C SER A 32 -12.69 7.25 -7.00
N GLN A 33 -12.39 6.22 -6.21
CA GLN A 33 -13.06 6.01 -4.93
C GLN A 33 -12.80 7.19 -4.00
N LYS A 34 -13.86 7.61 -3.28
CA LYS A 34 -13.75 8.64 -2.26
C LYS A 34 -12.72 8.20 -1.23
N ILE A 35 -11.86 9.15 -0.85
CA ILE A 35 -10.77 8.91 0.08
C ILE A 35 -11.37 8.63 1.47
N GLY A 36 -10.99 7.50 2.06
CA GLY A 36 -11.35 7.13 3.43
C GLY A 36 -10.32 7.62 4.45
N THR A 37 -10.37 7.04 5.65
CA THR A 37 -9.35 7.28 6.67
C THR A 37 -8.05 6.53 6.35
N PRO A 38 -6.88 7.05 6.76
CA PRO A 38 -5.64 6.30 6.70
C PRO A 38 -5.79 4.95 7.42
N LYS A 39 -5.19 3.90 6.84
CA LYS A 39 -5.07 2.58 7.48
C LYS A 39 -3.89 2.57 8.44
N ILE A 40 -2.76 3.13 8.01
CA ILE A 40 -1.55 3.29 8.80
C ILE A 40 -0.84 4.60 8.42
N SER A 41 -0.03 5.11 9.34
CA SER A 41 1.02 6.08 9.04
C SER A 41 2.37 5.40 9.23
N SER A 42 3.31 5.64 8.33
CA SER A 42 4.65 5.07 8.41
C SER A 42 5.69 6.13 8.04
N GLU A 43 6.84 6.06 8.70
CA GLU A 43 8.01 6.83 8.32
C GLU A 43 8.98 5.91 7.59
N ILE A 44 9.42 6.31 6.40
CA ILE A 44 10.37 5.55 5.59
C ILE A 44 11.71 6.27 5.61
N HIS A 45 12.73 5.53 6.03
CA HIS A 45 14.13 5.94 6.10
C HIS A 45 14.86 5.28 4.93
N CYS A 46 15.52 6.08 4.08
CA CYS A 46 16.21 5.57 2.89
C CYS A 46 17.29 6.53 2.39
N ASP A 47 18.24 5.99 1.63
CA ASP A 47 19.33 6.73 0.98
C ASP A 47 19.19 6.80 -0.54
N SER A 48 18.23 6.06 -1.11
CA SER A 48 17.98 5.98 -2.55
C SER A 48 16.49 5.80 -2.89
N PRO A 49 16.04 6.19 -4.11
CA PRO A 49 14.70 5.89 -4.60
C PRO A 49 14.38 4.39 -4.64
N GLU A 50 15.37 3.57 -4.95
CA GLU A 50 15.24 2.11 -5.00
C GLU A 50 14.93 1.55 -3.60
N GLU A 51 15.73 1.91 -2.60
CA GLU A 51 15.53 1.52 -1.20
C GLU A 51 14.21 2.08 -0.62
N PHE A 52 13.81 3.29 -1.03
CA PHE A 52 12.49 3.83 -0.68
C PHE A 52 11.38 2.91 -1.19
N CYS A 53 11.46 2.44 -2.43
CA CYS A 53 10.44 1.56 -3.02
C CYS A 53 10.45 0.17 -2.37
N GLU A 54 11.62 -0.38 -2.04
CA GLU A 54 11.75 -1.65 -1.32
C GLU A 54 11.16 -1.57 0.10
N SER A 55 11.51 -0.51 0.84
CA SER A 55 10.96 -0.27 2.17
C SER A 55 9.44 -0.06 2.11
N LEU A 56 8.97 0.69 1.12
CA LEU A 56 7.54 0.90 0.91
C LEU A 56 6.80 -0.39 0.58
N TRP A 57 7.41 -1.28 -0.22
CA TRP A 57 6.82 -2.59 -0.54
C TRP A 57 6.41 -3.34 0.73
N HIS A 58 7.31 -3.43 1.71
CA HIS A 58 7.02 -4.09 2.99
C HIS A 58 5.88 -3.43 3.78
N VAL A 59 5.71 -2.11 3.63
CA VAL A 59 4.62 -1.36 4.27
C VAL A 59 3.27 -1.64 3.58
N VAL A 60 3.26 -1.76 2.24
CA VAL A 60 2.01 -1.82 1.47
C VAL A 60 1.57 -3.22 1.05
N GLU A 61 2.50 -4.18 0.97
CA GLU A 61 2.25 -5.57 0.59
C GLU A 61 1.07 -6.20 1.35
N PRO A 62 0.86 -5.97 2.66
CA PRO A 62 -0.30 -6.52 3.36
C PRO A 62 -1.67 -6.03 2.86
N PHE A 63 -1.70 -4.93 2.10
CA PHE A 63 -2.91 -4.38 1.49
C PHE A 63 -3.06 -4.71 0.00
N ILE A 64 -2.07 -5.41 -0.57
CA ILE A 64 -2.09 -5.90 -1.93
C ILE A 64 -2.62 -7.33 -1.90
N GLU A 65 -3.64 -7.60 -2.72
CA GLU A 65 -4.25 -8.92 -2.81
C GLU A 65 -3.63 -9.71 -3.96
N LYS A 66 -3.90 -9.29 -5.20
CA LYS A 66 -3.38 -9.94 -6.42
C LYS A 66 -3.59 -9.05 -7.63
N GLN A 67 -2.65 -9.03 -8.56
CA GLN A 67 -2.81 -8.23 -9.78
C GLN A 67 -3.92 -8.82 -10.66
N ILE A 68 -4.82 -7.96 -11.13
CA ILE A 68 -5.72 -8.27 -12.25
C ILE A 68 -5.30 -7.50 -13.50
N PHE A 69 -5.61 -8.03 -14.66
CA PHE A 69 -5.53 -7.31 -15.93
C PHE A 69 -6.84 -7.50 -16.71
N TYR A 70 -7.10 -6.60 -17.65
CA TYR A 70 -8.23 -6.70 -18.56
C TYR A 70 -7.73 -7.23 -19.90
N ASN A 71 -8.32 -8.31 -20.37
CA ASN A 71 -8.02 -8.91 -21.66
C ASN A 71 -9.01 -8.36 -22.70
N ASP A 72 -8.51 -7.57 -23.64
CA ASP A 72 -9.32 -6.94 -24.69
C ASP A 72 -9.86 -7.97 -25.71
N ASP A 73 -9.20 -9.11 -25.88
CA ASP A 73 -9.64 -10.16 -26.82
C ASP A 73 -10.83 -10.95 -26.26
N THR A 74 -10.81 -11.25 -24.96
CA THR A 74 -11.88 -11.99 -24.27
C THR A 74 -12.91 -11.08 -23.60
N LEU A 75 -12.68 -9.76 -23.58
CA LEU A 75 -13.49 -8.74 -22.89
C LEU A 75 -13.75 -9.09 -21.42
N SER A 76 -12.74 -9.63 -20.74
CA SER A 76 -12.85 -10.12 -19.38
C SER A 76 -11.63 -9.80 -18.51
N TYR A 77 -11.83 -9.76 -17.21
CA TYR A 77 -10.75 -9.65 -16.24
C TYR A 77 -10.13 -11.01 -15.97
N GLU A 78 -8.81 -11.02 -15.85
CA GLU A 78 -8.04 -12.23 -15.57
C GLU A 78 -7.04 -11.97 -14.42
N TRP A 79 -6.75 -13.03 -13.67
CA TRP A 79 -5.71 -13.00 -12.63
C TRP A 79 -4.33 -13.05 -13.28
N SER A 80 -3.42 -12.18 -12.83
CA SER A 80 -2.01 -12.38 -13.12
C SER A 80 -1.52 -13.67 -12.47
N GLN A 81 -0.69 -14.42 -13.20
CA GLN A 81 -0.04 -15.63 -12.70
C GLN A 81 1.33 -15.33 -12.05
N ASN A 82 1.81 -14.10 -12.18
CA ASN A 82 3.12 -13.71 -11.66
C ASN A 82 3.08 -13.49 -10.16
N GLU A 83 4.10 -13.97 -9.46
CA GLU A 83 4.37 -13.59 -8.08
C GLU A 83 4.74 -12.11 -8.01
N LEU A 84 4.13 -11.41 -7.05
CA LEU A 84 4.33 -9.98 -6.87
C LEU A 84 5.58 -9.73 -6.03
N ASN A 85 6.33 -8.70 -6.41
CA ASN A 85 7.49 -8.24 -5.66
C ASN A 85 7.59 -6.70 -5.70
N ALA A 86 8.60 -6.13 -5.04
CA ALA A 86 8.81 -4.69 -4.97
C ALA A 86 8.85 -3.98 -6.34
N LYS A 87 9.26 -4.65 -7.43
CA LYS A 87 9.26 -4.06 -8.78
C LYS A 87 7.84 -3.83 -9.32
N ASP A 88 6.87 -4.60 -8.82
CA ASP A 88 5.46 -4.50 -9.21
C ASP A 88 4.73 -3.37 -8.48
N LEU A 89 5.35 -2.71 -7.50
CA LEU A 89 4.76 -1.64 -6.68
C LEU A 89 4.03 -0.57 -7.51
N HIS A 90 4.60 -0.17 -8.65
CA HIS A 90 4.02 0.82 -9.56
C HIS A 90 2.64 0.44 -10.12
N LYS A 91 2.30 -0.85 -10.12
CA LYS A 91 0.99 -1.35 -10.57
C LYS A 91 -0.09 -1.19 -9.51
N PHE A 92 0.28 -0.95 -8.25
CA PHE A 92 -0.66 -0.92 -7.12
C PHE A 92 -0.67 0.42 -6.40
N VAL A 93 0.42 1.19 -6.47
CA VAL A 93 0.60 2.37 -5.64
C VAL A 93 0.65 3.65 -6.45
N VAL A 94 0.02 4.69 -5.90
CA VAL A 94 0.11 6.06 -6.38
C VAL A 94 0.24 6.99 -5.18
N PHE A 95 1.11 7.99 -5.27
CA PHE A 95 1.27 8.99 -4.22
C PHE A 95 0.46 10.25 -4.52
N GLN A 96 0.02 10.95 -3.48
CA GLN A 96 -0.57 12.27 -3.59
C GLN A 96 -0.05 13.18 -2.49
N ASP A 97 0.42 14.35 -2.88
CA ASP A 97 0.69 15.43 -1.94
C ASP A 97 -0.61 16.11 -1.52
N LYS A 98 -0.94 16.06 -0.22
CA LYS A 98 -2.16 16.69 0.32
C LYS A 98 -2.23 18.19 0.08
N VAL A 99 -1.09 18.89 0.04
CA VAL A 99 -1.03 20.35 -0.06
C VAL A 99 -1.22 20.78 -1.51
N SER A 100 -0.37 20.29 -2.41
CA SER A 100 -0.45 20.66 -3.84
C SER A 100 -1.54 19.91 -4.62
N LYS A 101 -2.12 18.86 -4.03
CA LYS A 101 -3.02 17.89 -4.68
C LYS A 101 -2.39 17.16 -5.87
N ARG A 102 -1.07 17.30 -6.08
CA ARG A 102 -0.36 16.65 -7.17
C ARG A 102 -0.23 15.15 -6.88
N THR A 103 -0.48 14.37 -7.92
CA THR A 103 -0.36 12.92 -7.91
C THR A 103 0.94 12.51 -8.58
N TYR A 104 1.60 11.49 -8.03
CA TYR A 104 2.88 10.97 -8.52
C TYR A 104 2.80 9.45 -8.64
N GLU A 105 3.25 8.92 -9.77
CA GLU A 105 3.45 7.48 -9.94
C GLU A 105 4.73 7.03 -9.24
N VAL A 106 4.80 5.75 -8.88
CA VAL A 106 6.00 5.17 -8.25
C VAL A 106 7.24 5.35 -9.12
N LEU A 107 7.11 5.17 -10.44
CA LEU A 107 8.22 5.34 -11.38
C LEU A 107 8.72 6.79 -11.48
N ALA A 108 7.94 7.77 -11.01
CA ALA A 108 8.35 9.17 -10.97
C ALA A 108 9.14 9.53 -9.69
N VAL A 109 9.30 8.59 -8.76
CA VAL A 109 10.07 8.81 -7.53
C VAL A 109 11.55 8.91 -7.88
N THR A 110 12.08 10.13 -7.70
CA THR A 110 13.48 10.46 -7.93
C THR A 110 14.07 11.05 -6.65
N LYS A 111 15.40 11.10 -6.57
CA LYS A 111 16.10 11.77 -5.44
C LYS A 111 15.59 13.19 -5.20
N LYS A 112 15.35 13.95 -6.28
CA LYS A 112 14.79 15.31 -6.20
C LYS A 112 13.38 15.33 -5.61
N LEU A 113 12.55 14.34 -5.96
CA LEU A 113 11.21 14.22 -5.41
C LEU A 113 11.25 13.86 -3.92
N LEU A 114 12.08 12.89 -3.54
CA LEU A 114 12.29 12.51 -2.13
C LEU A 114 12.81 13.70 -1.30
N LEU A 115 13.74 14.50 -1.83
CA LEU A 115 14.16 15.75 -1.20
C LEU A 115 13.00 16.73 -1.00
N SER A 116 12.07 16.82 -1.96
CA SER A 116 10.90 17.71 -1.85
C SER A 116 9.85 17.19 -0.87
N TRP A 117 9.89 15.89 -0.55
CA TRP A 117 9.03 15.25 0.44
C TRP A 117 9.67 15.16 1.81
N LYS A 118 10.99 15.33 1.90
CA LYS A 118 11.73 15.37 3.17
C LYS A 118 11.11 16.41 4.10
N ASN A 119 10.81 15.99 5.33
CA ASN A 119 10.16 16.80 6.37
C ASN A 119 8.77 17.35 5.99
N LYS A 120 8.20 16.90 4.88
CA LYS A 120 6.87 17.32 4.43
C LYS A 120 5.83 16.37 5.00
N LYS A 121 4.90 16.92 5.75
CA LYS A 121 3.73 16.16 6.23
C LYS A 121 2.68 16.05 5.12
N GLY A 122 2.02 14.91 5.05
CA GLY A 122 0.84 14.72 4.20
C GLY A 122 1.13 14.21 2.80
N ILE A 123 2.13 13.33 2.63
CA ILE A 123 2.19 12.47 1.46
C ILE A 123 1.23 11.29 1.70
N ILE A 124 0.19 11.18 0.89
CA ILE A 124 -0.73 10.04 0.90
C ILE A 124 -0.20 8.98 -0.06
N CYS A 125 -0.14 7.74 0.39
CA CYS A 125 0.10 6.56 -0.42
C CYS A 125 -1.24 5.85 -0.66
N PHE A 126 -1.77 5.90 -1.89
CA PHE A 126 -2.94 5.12 -2.28
C PHE A 126 -2.51 3.74 -2.75
N VAL A 127 -2.97 2.70 -2.05
CA VAL A 127 -2.75 1.30 -2.39
C VAL A 127 -4.02 0.72 -2.99
N HIS A 128 -3.90 0.14 -4.19
CA HIS A 128 -4.99 -0.48 -4.92
C HIS A 128 -4.87 -2.00 -4.83
N GLY A 129 -5.69 -2.69 -4.04
CA GLY A 129 -5.48 -4.12 -3.74
C GLY A 129 -5.38 -5.04 -4.96
N TYR A 130 -6.08 -4.71 -6.05
CA TYR A 130 -6.07 -5.47 -7.32
C TYR A 130 -5.27 -4.79 -8.44
N GLY A 131 -4.64 -3.65 -8.15
CA GLY A 131 -3.91 -2.82 -9.10
C GLY A 131 -4.66 -1.57 -9.54
N THR A 132 -3.91 -0.61 -10.07
CA THR A 132 -4.36 0.74 -10.49
C THR A 132 -5.17 0.73 -11.79
N ILE A 133 -5.27 -0.42 -12.47
CA ILE A 133 -6.05 -0.60 -13.70
C ILE A 133 -7.54 -0.32 -13.50
N LEU A 134 -8.04 -0.54 -12.28
CA LEU A 134 -9.41 -0.23 -11.90
C LEU A 134 -9.57 1.25 -11.64
N LYS A 135 -9.95 2.00 -12.68
CA LYS A 135 -10.09 3.46 -12.60
C LYS A 135 -11.44 3.88 -12.02
N LYS A 136 -12.50 3.15 -12.36
CA LYS A 136 -13.89 3.50 -12.07
C LYS A 136 -14.63 2.39 -11.34
N LYS A 137 -15.67 2.77 -10.58
CA LYS A 137 -16.52 1.84 -9.83
C LYS A 137 -17.06 0.68 -10.67
N HIS A 138 -17.58 0.94 -11.88
CA HIS A 138 -18.14 -0.11 -12.73
C HIS A 138 -17.10 -1.16 -13.16
N GLN A 139 -15.83 -0.77 -13.33
CA GLN A 139 -14.75 -1.70 -13.66
C GLN A 139 -14.48 -2.64 -12.49
N TYR A 140 -14.45 -2.09 -11.28
CA TYR A 140 -14.33 -2.90 -10.07
C TYR A 140 -15.53 -3.83 -9.87
N GLU A 141 -16.76 -3.35 -10.08
CA GLU A 141 -17.97 -4.18 -9.99
C GLU A 141 -17.97 -5.32 -11.03
N LEU A 142 -17.44 -5.07 -12.24
CA LEU A 142 -17.26 -6.10 -13.26
C LEU A 142 -16.20 -7.12 -12.84
N ALA A 143 -15.03 -6.67 -12.36
CA ALA A 143 -13.97 -7.54 -11.86
C ALA A 143 -14.45 -8.37 -10.65
N LEU A 144 -15.26 -7.77 -9.77
CA LEU A 144 -15.92 -8.47 -8.66
C LEU A 144 -16.75 -9.64 -9.16
N LYS A 145 -17.65 -9.38 -10.10
CA LYS A 145 -18.54 -10.42 -10.66
C LYS A 145 -17.80 -11.50 -11.43
N GLN A 146 -16.72 -11.15 -12.13
CA GLN A 146 -16.02 -12.08 -13.01
C GLN A 146 -15.02 -12.96 -12.26
N ILE A 147 -14.17 -12.36 -11.41
CA ILE A 147 -12.98 -13.08 -10.89
C ILE A 147 -12.72 -12.91 -9.39
N ILE A 148 -13.13 -11.81 -8.75
CA ILE A 148 -12.80 -11.58 -7.32
C ILE A 148 -13.81 -12.29 -6.41
N GLN A 149 -15.11 -12.19 -6.73
CA GLN A 149 -16.22 -12.84 -6.03
C GLN A 149 -17.26 -13.27 -7.06
N PRO A 150 -16.97 -14.28 -7.89
CA PRO A 150 -17.97 -14.83 -8.80
C PRO A 150 -19.13 -15.36 -7.95
N GLY A 151 -20.26 -14.67 -7.99
CA GLY A 151 -21.46 -15.11 -7.28
C GLY A 151 -21.86 -16.50 -7.76
N THR A 152 -22.21 -17.39 -6.83
CA THR A 152 -22.93 -18.62 -7.18
C THR A 152 -24.31 -18.22 -7.65
N VAL A 153 -24.55 -18.26 -8.96
CA VAL A 153 -25.91 -18.15 -9.49
C VAL A 153 -26.60 -19.46 -9.14
N ASP A 154 -27.42 -19.46 -8.10
CA ASP A 154 -28.27 -20.62 -7.82
C ASP A 154 -29.30 -20.76 -8.95
N ARG A 155 -29.66 -22.00 -9.29
CA ARG A 155 -30.51 -22.36 -10.47
C ARG A 155 -31.93 -21.74 -10.43
N ALA A 156 -32.29 -21.03 -9.36
CA ALA A 156 -33.55 -20.33 -9.17
C ALA A 156 -33.49 -18.81 -9.50
N GLY A 157 -32.36 -18.26 -9.93
CA GLY A 157 -32.27 -16.84 -10.34
C GLY A 157 -32.27 -15.83 -9.19
N ALA A 158 -32.07 -16.28 -7.95
CA ALA A 158 -31.83 -15.41 -6.81
C ALA A 158 -30.34 -15.05 -6.75
N THR A 159 -30.02 -13.75 -6.78
CA THR A 159 -28.67 -13.27 -6.48
C THR A 159 -28.45 -13.36 -4.98
N ASP A 160 -27.72 -14.38 -4.53
CA ASP A 160 -27.07 -14.34 -3.23
C ASP A 160 -25.95 -13.29 -3.31
N LEU A 161 -26.30 -12.05 -2.99
CA LEU A 161 -25.33 -11.10 -2.49
C LEU A 161 -24.84 -11.68 -1.17
N ILE A 162 -23.79 -12.50 -1.20
CA ILE A 162 -22.93 -12.72 -0.02
C ILE A 162 -22.22 -11.39 0.21
N ALA A 163 -22.98 -10.43 0.71
CA ALA A 163 -22.55 -9.12 1.08
C ALA A 163 -21.68 -9.28 2.33
N THR A 164 -20.37 -9.06 2.13
CA THR A 164 -19.54 -8.32 3.08
C THR A 164 -19.49 -8.82 4.52
N GLU A 165 -18.86 -9.97 4.74
CA GLU A 165 -18.26 -10.29 6.05
C GLU A 165 -16.79 -10.73 5.92
N ALA A 166 -16.37 -11.34 4.80
CA ALA A 166 -15.05 -11.95 4.68
C ALA A 166 -13.86 -10.98 4.65
N SER A 167 -14.00 -9.76 4.11
CA SER A 167 -12.92 -8.76 4.06
C SER A 167 -12.71 -8.09 5.43
N TRP A 168 -13.79 -7.72 6.12
CA TRP A 168 -13.72 -7.16 7.47
C TRP A 168 -13.29 -8.20 8.51
N LEU A 169 -13.78 -9.44 8.44
CA LEU A 169 -13.40 -10.51 9.37
C LEU A 169 -11.94 -10.93 9.20
N ARG A 170 -11.39 -10.91 7.98
CA ARG A 170 -9.95 -11.20 7.77
C ARG A 170 -9.06 -10.10 8.34
N TRP A 171 -9.46 -8.83 8.23
CA TRP A 171 -8.76 -7.71 8.86
C TRP A 171 -8.88 -7.72 10.39
N ALA A 172 -10.07 -7.97 10.94
CA ALA A 172 -10.28 -8.09 12.38
C ALA A 172 -9.46 -9.22 13.00
N ASN A 173 -9.40 -10.38 12.34
CA ASN A 173 -8.56 -11.52 12.76
C ASN A 173 -7.05 -11.23 12.69
N TRP A 174 -6.62 -10.30 11.84
CA TRP A 174 -5.22 -9.86 11.78
C TRP A 174 -4.87 -8.90 12.94
N ILE A 175 -5.74 -7.94 13.27
CA ILE A 175 -5.60 -7.05 14.43
C ILE A 175 -5.46 -7.86 15.73
N GLN A 176 -6.26 -8.91 15.87
CA GLN A 176 -6.29 -9.78 17.06
C GLN A 176 -5.06 -10.68 17.18
N LYS A 177 -4.33 -10.93 16.08
CA LYS A 177 -3.05 -11.66 16.08
C LYS A 177 -1.85 -10.78 16.42
N GLN A 178 -1.95 -9.46 16.25
CA GLN A 178 -0.89 -8.49 16.58
C GLN A 178 -0.97 -7.99 18.02
N THR A 179 -2.16 -8.07 18.63
CA THR A 179 -2.37 -7.84 20.06
C THR A 179 -2.29 -9.19 20.77
N GLY A 180 -1.07 -9.61 21.12
CA GLY A 180 -0.90 -10.73 22.06
C GLY A 180 -1.70 -10.45 23.35
N PRO A 181 -2.13 -11.49 24.09
CA PRO A 181 -2.97 -11.30 25.26
C PRO A 181 -2.26 -10.36 26.24
N GLU A 182 -2.94 -9.28 26.61
CA GLU A 182 -2.61 -8.54 27.82
C GLU A 182 -2.45 -9.56 28.94
N ARG A 183 -1.22 -9.67 29.46
CA ARG A 183 -0.95 -10.45 30.65
C ARG A 183 -1.61 -9.68 31.80
N ASP A 184 -2.66 -10.26 32.37
CA ASP A 184 -3.11 -10.00 33.74
C ASP A 184 -1.94 -10.12 34.73
#